data_AF-A0A1H4DBG9-F1
#
_entry.id   AF-A0A1H4DBG9-F1
#
_cell.length_a   1.000
_cell.length_b   1.000
_cell.length_c   1.000
_cell.angle_alpha   90.00
_cell.angle_beta   90.00
_cell.angle_gamma   90.00
#
_symmetry.space_group_name_H-M   'P 1'
#
loop_
_entity.id
_entity.type
_entity.pdbx_description
1 polymer ?
#
loop_
_entity_poly.entity_id
_entity_poly.type
_entity_poly.pdbx_seq_one_letter_code
_entity_poly.pdbx_strand_id
1 'polypeptide(L)'
;MVYVISKDGHPLMPTMRYGKVRRMLKSGLAKVISRCPFTIQLLYETTDITQDISLGVDAGSKDIGLSATTNLKVLFEAKVILRNDIVELISTRREHRHARRNRKTRHRKPRFDNRTRHEGWLAPSVRQKAESHITMVQKAHKILPVSHIKVETASFDIQKIKNPNISGTNYQNGEQTDFWNVREYVLWRDGHVCQCCKGKSKDKILNVHHIESRKTGGDSPNNLITLCEYCHKQYHLGKIKLPKTIHRGMSFRDAAFMGITRWAIYEKLKELYSDVNLTYGYITKNTRIENSLPKDHHIDARCISSNPKAESDGTVYFYKKVRCHNRQIHKSTINKGGIRKRNQAPYEVHGFRLYDKVTVNSVEAFVFGRRLDGRFAIRMLDGTKINEQLSYKKIKLLEMRKNYICERRTPLLIGASPDVPVAI
;
A
#
# COMPACT_ATOMS: atom_id res chain seq x y z
N MET A 1 -24.14 -4.62 -6.10
CA MET A 1 -24.43 -3.17 -6.08
C MET A 1 -24.14 -2.48 -7.42
N VAL A 2 -24.93 -1.48 -7.84
CA VAL A 2 -24.59 -0.50 -8.91
C VAL A 2 -24.48 0.90 -8.30
N TYR A 3 -23.38 1.60 -8.55
CA TYR A 3 -23.18 2.99 -8.09
C TYR A 3 -23.72 3.97 -9.12
N VAL A 4 -24.32 5.06 -8.65
CA VAL A 4 -25.03 6.03 -9.49
C VAL A 4 -24.47 7.42 -9.25
N ILE A 5 -24.28 8.17 -10.33
CA ILE A 5 -23.83 9.55 -10.33
C ILE A 5 -24.91 10.39 -11.04
N SER A 6 -25.20 11.58 -10.52
CA SER A 6 -26.12 12.53 -11.14
C SER A 6 -25.57 13.07 -12.46
N LYS A 7 -26.40 13.80 -13.20
CA LYS A 7 -25.98 14.47 -14.44
C LYS A 7 -24.83 15.45 -14.21
N ASP A 8 -24.83 16.15 -13.07
CA ASP A 8 -23.81 17.13 -12.69
C ASP A 8 -22.52 16.51 -12.12
N GLY A 9 -22.51 15.19 -11.91
CA GLY A 9 -21.32 14.48 -11.41
C GLY A 9 -21.32 14.25 -9.90
N HIS A 10 -22.40 14.57 -9.18
CA HIS A 10 -22.54 14.28 -7.75
C HIS A 10 -22.88 12.81 -7.52
N PRO A 11 -22.25 12.14 -6.55
CA PRO A 11 -22.56 10.74 -6.23
C PRO A 11 -23.94 10.64 -5.57
N LEU A 12 -24.76 9.70 -6.04
CA LEU A 12 -26.08 9.39 -5.49
C LEU A 12 -26.09 8.06 -4.75
N MET A 13 -27.21 7.74 -4.10
CA MET A 13 -27.38 6.44 -3.45
C MET A 13 -27.27 5.29 -4.46
N PRO A 14 -26.52 4.22 -4.15
CA PRO A 14 -26.40 3.08 -5.03
C PRO A 14 -27.70 2.27 -5.08
N THR A 15 -27.86 1.47 -6.13
CA THR A 15 -29.06 0.65 -6.33
C THR A 15 -28.74 -0.82 -6.60
N MET A 16 -29.66 -1.70 -6.20
CA MET A 16 -29.67 -3.12 -6.57
C MET A 16 -30.71 -3.46 -7.64
N ARG A 17 -31.45 -2.47 -8.15
CA ARG A 17 -32.47 -2.68 -9.18
C ARG A 17 -31.84 -2.88 -10.56
N TYR A 18 -31.14 -4.00 -10.76
CA TYR A 18 -30.38 -4.30 -11.97
C TYR A 18 -31.23 -4.24 -13.25
N GLY A 19 -32.50 -4.69 -13.20
CA GLY A 19 -33.43 -4.58 -14.31
C GLY A 19 -33.72 -3.14 -14.74
N LYS A 20 -33.89 -2.22 -13.78
CA LYS A 20 -34.07 -0.78 -14.04
C LYS A 20 -32.82 -0.20 -14.70
N VAL A 21 -31.63 -0.50 -14.15
CA VAL A 21 -30.36 -0.02 -14.71
C VAL A 21 -30.17 -0.48 -16.15
N ARG A 22 -30.43 -1.76 -16.45
CA ARG A 22 -30.34 -2.27 -17.83
C ARG A 22 -31.28 -1.55 -18.79
N ARG A 23 -32.53 -1.29 -18.38
CA ARG A 23 -33.48 -0.52 -19.20
C ARG A 23 -32.98 0.90 -19.45
N MET A 24 -32.47 1.58 -18.43
CA MET A 24 -31.93 2.94 -18.55
C MET A 24 -30.72 3.01 -19.48
N LEU A 25 -29.83 2.01 -19.43
CA LEU A 25 -28.70 1.92 -20.36
C LEU A 25 -29.16 1.67 -21.79
N LYS A 26 -30.14 0.78 -22.00
CA LYS A 26 -30.71 0.49 -23.33
C LYS A 26 -31.45 1.69 -23.92
N SER A 27 -32.16 2.45 -23.10
CA SER A 27 -32.92 3.63 -23.52
C SER A 27 -32.07 4.91 -23.59
N GLY A 28 -30.76 4.83 -23.37
CA GLY A 28 -29.86 6.00 -23.43
C GLY A 28 -30.06 7.03 -22.31
N LEU A 29 -30.75 6.68 -21.21
CA LEU A 29 -30.97 7.59 -20.07
C LEU A 29 -29.80 7.62 -19.08
N ALA A 30 -28.88 6.65 -19.19
CA ALA A 30 -27.67 6.57 -18.39
C ALA A 30 -26.49 6.11 -19.24
N LYS A 31 -25.28 6.50 -18.84
CA LYS A 31 -24.01 6.06 -19.45
C LYS A 31 -23.13 5.34 -18.44
N VAL A 32 -22.37 4.35 -18.88
CA VAL A 32 -21.40 3.64 -18.03
C VAL A 32 -20.14 4.49 -17.89
N ILE A 33 -19.75 4.81 -16.66
CA ILE A 33 -18.51 5.56 -16.35
C ILE A 33 -17.37 4.62 -15.98
N SER A 34 -17.67 3.56 -15.23
CA SER A 34 -16.68 2.62 -14.72
C SER A 34 -17.25 1.22 -14.70
N ARG A 35 -16.42 0.22 -15.05
CA ARG A 35 -16.79 -1.20 -14.98
C ARG A 35 -16.55 -1.80 -13.60
N CYS A 36 -15.54 -1.34 -12.87
CA CYS A 36 -15.16 -1.88 -11.56
C CYS A 36 -14.64 -0.78 -10.62
N PRO A 37 -15.42 -0.36 -9.61
CA PRO A 37 -16.83 -0.72 -9.36
C PRO A 37 -17.73 -0.30 -10.52
N PHE A 38 -18.85 -1.00 -10.70
CA PHE A 38 -19.77 -0.70 -11.80
C PHE A 38 -20.56 0.56 -11.46
N THR A 39 -20.30 1.62 -12.21
CA THR A 39 -20.81 2.97 -11.95
C THR A 39 -21.43 3.53 -13.21
N ILE A 40 -22.66 4.03 -13.09
CA ILE A 40 -23.39 4.71 -14.15
C ILE A 40 -23.56 6.19 -13.81
N GLN A 41 -23.66 7.02 -14.83
CA GLN A 41 -24.05 8.43 -14.70
C GLN A 41 -25.41 8.62 -15.39
N LEU A 42 -26.34 9.27 -14.70
CA LEU A 42 -27.64 9.64 -15.25
C LEU A 42 -27.50 10.82 -16.21
N LEU A 43 -28.34 10.88 -17.24
CA LEU A 43 -28.33 11.95 -18.25
C LEU A 43 -29.53 12.90 -18.15
N TYR A 44 -30.37 12.71 -17.13
CA TYR A 44 -31.54 13.53 -16.85
C TYR A 44 -31.46 14.10 -15.42
N GLU A 45 -32.22 15.15 -15.15
CA GLU A 45 -32.24 15.82 -13.86
C GLU A 45 -32.86 14.92 -12.77
N THR A 46 -32.25 14.91 -11.59
CA THR A 46 -32.71 14.11 -10.45
C THR A 46 -32.63 14.89 -9.16
N THR A 47 -33.38 14.45 -8.16
CA THR A 47 -33.21 14.93 -6.79
C THR A 47 -31.96 14.33 -6.16
N ASP A 48 -31.20 15.17 -5.45
CA ASP A 48 -29.94 14.78 -4.79
C ASP A 48 -30.15 14.38 -3.31
N ILE A 49 -31.30 13.75 -3.01
CA ILE A 49 -31.60 13.31 -1.65
C ILE A 49 -30.78 12.06 -1.33
N THR A 50 -29.87 12.18 -0.37
CA THR A 50 -28.97 11.10 0.06
C THR A 50 -29.21 10.71 1.51
N GLN A 51 -28.79 9.49 1.86
CA GLN A 51 -28.76 9.03 3.25
C GLN A 51 -27.35 9.18 3.81
N ASP A 52 -27.22 9.27 5.12
CA ASP A 52 -25.90 9.34 5.75
C ASP A 52 -25.11 8.05 5.60
N ILE A 53 -23.89 8.20 5.09
CA ILE A 53 -22.95 7.10 4.88
C ILE A 53 -21.70 7.38 5.71
N SER A 54 -21.35 6.42 6.58
CA SER A 54 -20.08 6.42 7.30
C SER A 54 -19.06 5.57 6.57
N LEU A 55 -17.90 6.14 6.27
CA LEU A 55 -16.74 5.48 5.66
C LEU A 55 -15.69 5.18 6.73
N GLY A 56 -15.49 3.90 7.02
CA GLY A 56 -14.37 3.44 7.83
C GLY A 56 -13.12 3.17 7.00
N VAL A 57 -11.97 3.58 7.52
CA VAL A 57 -10.66 3.43 6.90
C VAL A 57 -9.70 2.75 7.88
N ASP A 58 -9.43 1.47 7.63
CA ASP A 58 -8.31 0.76 8.29
C ASP A 58 -7.02 1.15 7.56
N ALA A 59 -6.31 2.11 8.14
CA ALA A 59 -5.04 2.57 7.63
C ALA A 59 -3.93 1.62 8.08
N GLY A 60 -3.48 0.75 7.17
CA GLY A 60 -2.35 -0.15 7.37
C GLY A 60 -1.11 0.20 6.55
N SER A 61 0.04 -0.34 6.97
CA SER A 61 1.31 -0.05 6.29
C SER A 61 1.46 -0.79 4.97
N LYS A 62 0.86 -1.98 4.87
CA LYS A 62 0.93 -2.87 3.69
C LYS A 62 -0.38 -2.89 2.94
N ASP A 63 -1.49 -2.91 3.67
CA ASP A 63 -2.83 -3.04 3.15
C ASP A 63 -3.73 -1.95 3.75
N ILE A 64 -4.79 -1.57 3.03
CA ILE A 64 -5.82 -0.65 3.50
C ILE A 64 -7.15 -1.37 3.45
N GLY A 65 -7.93 -1.26 4.52
CA GLY A 65 -9.35 -1.61 4.52
C GLY A 65 -10.21 -0.38 4.31
N LEU A 66 -11.24 -0.49 3.47
CA LEU A 66 -12.30 0.51 3.36
C LEU A 66 -13.65 -0.18 3.49
N SER A 67 -14.56 0.44 4.24
CA SER A 67 -15.96 0.03 4.30
C SER A 67 -16.86 1.25 4.41
N ALA A 68 -17.78 1.42 3.46
CA ALA A 68 -18.80 2.45 3.49
C ALA A 68 -20.14 1.81 3.88
N THR A 69 -20.76 2.30 4.94
CA THR A 69 -21.94 1.68 5.55
C THR A 69 -22.99 2.71 5.90
N THR A 70 -24.26 2.33 5.74
CA THR A 70 -25.37 2.93 6.50
C THR A 70 -25.58 2.14 7.79
N ASN A 71 -26.54 2.54 8.62
CA ASN A 71 -26.88 1.84 9.86
C ASN A 71 -27.27 0.37 9.65
N LEU A 72 -27.83 0.04 8.48
CA LEU A 72 -28.35 -1.29 8.18
C LEU A 72 -27.50 -2.06 7.18
N LYS A 73 -26.81 -1.37 6.26
CA LYS A 73 -26.27 -2.01 5.06
C LYS A 73 -24.87 -1.54 4.69
N VAL A 74 -24.05 -2.49 4.25
CA VAL A 74 -22.75 -2.23 3.65
C VAL A 74 -22.93 -1.86 2.18
N LEU A 75 -22.45 -0.67 1.81
CA LEU A 75 -22.56 -0.14 0.45
C LEU A 75 -21.30 -0.39 -0.40
N PHE A 76 -20.14 -0.48 0.23
CA PHE A 76 -18.88 -0.67 -0.47
C PHE A 76 -17.84 -1.23 0.50
N GLU A 77 -17.17 -2.30 0.11
CA GLU A 77 -16.01 -2.83 0.83
C GLU A 77 -14.83 -2.99 -0.10
N ALA A 78 -13.65 -2.61 0.37
CA ALA A 78 -12.43 -2.78 -0.39
C ALA A 78 -11.25 -3.17 0.49
N LYS A 79 -10.39 -4.00 -0.11
CA LYS A 79 -9.06 -4.33 0.39
C LYS A 79 -8.04 -3.84 -0.62
N VAL A 80 -7.11 -3.00 -0.18
CA VAL A 80 -6.14 -2.35 -1.06
C VAL A 80 -4.74 -2.79 -0.68
N ILE A 81 -4.04 -3.45 -1.60
CA ILE A 81 -2.61 -3.75 -1.43
C ILE A 81 -1.77 -2.54 -1.87
N LEU A 82 -0.94 -2.04 -0.96
CA LEU A 82 0.02 -0.96 -1.21
C LEU A 82 1.34 -1.47 -1.78
N ARG A 83 2.13 -0.52 -2.30
CA ARG A 83 3.49 -0.80 -2.79
C ARG A 83 4.50 -0.77 -1.65
N ASN A 84 5.22 -1.88 -1.49
CA ASN A 84 6.30 -2.02 -0.53
C ASN A 84 7.70 -2.05 -1.17
N ASP A 85 7.78 -2.08 -2.51
CA ASP A 85 9.03 -2.16 -3.28
C ASP A 85 9.80 -0.82 -3.36
N ILE A 86 9.19 0.29 -2.93
CA ILE A 86 9.73 1.64 -3.12
C ILE A 86 11.05 1.84 -2.37
N VAL A 87 11.15 1.36 -1.12
CA VAL A 87 12.36 1.49 -0.30
C VAL A 87 13.52 0.79 -1.00
N GLU A 88 13.29 -0.42 -1.50
CA GLU A 88 14.29 -1.18 -2.25
C GLU A 88 14.73 -0.45 -3.53
N LEU A 89 13.79 0.09 -4.30
CA LEU A 89 14.08 0.82 -5.54
C LEU A 89 14.89 2.10 -5.27
N ILE A 90 14.60 2.82 -4.17
CA ILE A 90 15.35 4.01 -3.77
C ILE A 90 16.78 3.64 -3.33
N SER A 91 16.94 2.57 -2.56
CA SER A 91 18.24 2.04 -2.15
C SER A 91 19.08 1.64 -3.36
N THR A 92 18.49 0.88 -4.29
CA THR A 92 19.14 0.48 -5.56
C THR A 92 19.58 1.71 -6.37
N ARG A 93 18.72 2.73 -6.46
CA ARG A 93 19.05 4.00 -7.13
C ARG A 93 20.18 4.74 -6.43
N ARG A 94 20.25 4.71 -5.10
CA ARG A 94 21.35 5.30 -4.30
C ARG A 94 22.67 4.57 -4.59
N GLU A 95 22.67 3.24 -4.57
CA GLU A 95 23.84 2.40 -4.87
C GLU A 95 24.38 2.66 -6.27
N HIS A 96 23.53 2.71 -7.30
CA HIS A 96 23.97 3.01 -8.66
C HIS A 96 24.65 4.38 -8.78
N ARG A 97 24.12 5.39 -8.08
CA ARG A 97 24.78 6.71 -8.05
C ARG A 97 26.11 6.67 -7.32
N HIS A 98 26.20 5.92 -6.23
CA HIS A 98 27.44 5.74 -5.48
C HIS A 98 28.52 5.06 -6.33
N ALA A 99 28.19 3.92 -6.96
CA ALA A 99 29.10 3.21 -7.86
C ALA A 99 29.56 4.06 -9.06
N ARG A 100 28.68 4.90 -9.62
CA ARG A 100 29.07 5.87 -10.65
C ARG A 100 30.05 6.91 -10.10
N ARG A 101 29.77 7.48 -8.93
CA ARG A 101 30.65 8.49 -8.31
C ARG A 101 32.03 7.93 -8.02
N ASN A 102 32.12 6.70 -7.48
CA ASN A 102 33.41 6.08 -7.18
C ASN A 102 34.26 5.88 -8.45
N ARG A 103 33.64 5.52 -9.57
CA ARG A 103 34.36 5.30 -10.84
C ARG A 103 34.68 6.58 -11.64
N LYS A 104 33.85 7.62 -11.52
CA LYS A 104 33.91 8.80 -12.41
C LYS A 104 34.19 10.12 -11.69
N THR A 105 34.06 10.18 -10.37
CA THR A 105 34.18 11.41 -9.59
C THR A 105 34.86 11.16 -8.24
N ARG A 106 36.04 10.53 -8.26
CA ARG A 106 36.78 10.04 -7.07
C ARG A 106 37.06 11.10 -6.01
N HIS A 107 37.20 12.37 -6.41
CA HIS A 107 37.53 13.50 -5.52
C HIS A 107 36.38 14.50 -5.32
N ARG A 108 35.16 14.18 -5.77
CA ARG A 108 34.03 15.12 -5.64
C ARG A 108 33.53 15.14 -4.19
N LYS A 109 33.73 16.27 -3.49
CA LYS A 109 33.21 16.50 -2.13
C LYS A 109 31.68 16.29 -2.06
N PRO A 110 31.16 15.68 -0.97
CA PRO A 110 29.72 15.60 -0.73
C PRO A 110 29.13 17.01 -0.54
N ARG A 111 27.95 17.24 -1.13
CA ARG A 111 27.18 18.48 -0.93
C ARG A 111 25.99 18.16 -0.03
N PHE A 112 26.11 18.45 1.26
CA PHE A 112 25.06 18.16 2.24
C PHE A 112 23.94 19.20 2.20
N ASP A 113 24.27 20.45 1.91
CA ASP A 113 23.33 21.58 1.84
C ASP A 113 22.28 21.40 0.74
N ASN A 114 22.57 20.61 -0.29
CA ASN A 114 21.60 20.24 -1.33
C ASN A 114 20.52 19.25 -0.84
N ARG A 115 20.51 18.87 0.44
CA ARG A 115 19.58 17.90 1.05
C ARG A 115 18.61 18.58 2.01
N THR A 116 18.17 19.79 1.68
CA THR A 116 17.14 20.51 2.43
C THR A 116 15.82 19.73 2.43
N ARG A 117 15.14 19.73 3.57
CA ARG A 117 13.79 19.21 3.77
C ARG A 117 12.97 20.38 4.27
N HIS A 118 11.92 20.74 3.53
CA HIS A 118 10.98 21.75 3.97
C HIS A 118 10.06 21.19 5.06
N GLU A 119 9.36 22.07 5.75
CA GLU A 119 8.33 21.71 6.70
C GLU A 119 7.25 20.83 6.03
N GLY A 120 6.77 19.80 6.74
CA GLY A 120 5.85 18.81 6.16
C GLY A 120 6.47 17.84 5.14
N TRP A 121 7.81 17.87 4.95
CA TRP A 121 8.47 16.94 4.04
C TRP A 121 8.33 15.49 4.52
N LEU A 122 7.66 14.68 3.69
CA LEU A 122 7.58 13.23 3.89
C LEU A 122 8.57 12.49 2.99
N ALA A 123 9.21 11.46 3.54
CA ALA A 123 10.03 10.56 2.75
C ALA A 123 9.21 9.94 1.61
N PRO A 124 9.76 9.71 0.41
CA PRO A 124 8.97 9.27 -0.76
C PRO A 124 8.14 7.99 -0.55
N SER A 125 8.64 7.06 0.27
CA SER A 125 7.90 5.84 0.64
C SER A 125 6.73 6.12 1.58
N VAL A 126 6.90 7.07 2.51
CA VAL A 126 5.86 7.55 3.44
C VAL A 126 4.78 8.29 2.66
N ARG A 127 5.21 9.29 1.88
CA ARG A 127 4.35 10.09 1.02
C ARG A 127 3.49 9.23 0.10
N GLN A 128 4.08 8.25 -0.59
CA GLN A 128 3.31 7.39 -1.50
C GLN A 128 2.22 6.61 -0.77
N LYS A 129 2.47 6.11 0.44
CA LYS A 129 1.45 5.38 1.20
C LYS A 129 0.37 6.33 1.72
N ALA A 130 0.73 7.49 2.27
CA ALA A 130 -0.25 8.51 2.67
C ALA A 130 -1.16 8.93 1.50
N GLU A 131 -0.56 9.31 0.37
CA GLU A 131 -1.30 9.67 -0.85
C GLU A 131 -2.16 8.51 -1.37
N SER A 132 -1.75 7.26 -1.14
CA SER A 132 -2.55 6.10 -1.55
C SER A 132 -3.81 5.94 -0.72
N HIS A 133 -3.74 6.19 0.60
CA HIS A 133 -4.94 6.19 1.45
C HIS A 133 -5.91 7.29 1.00
N ILE A 134 -5.41 8.51 0.82
CA ILE A 134 -6.22 9.66 0.37
C ILE A 134 -6.85 9.37 -1.00
N THR A 135 -6.09 8.83 -1.95
CA THR A 135 -6.63 8.47 -3.28
C THR A 135 -7.75 7.42 -3.17
N MET A 136 -7.64 6.48 -2.23
CA MET A 136 -8.65 5.43 -2.06
C MET A 136 -9.91 5.96 -1.37
N VAL A 137 -9.78 6.88 -0.42
CA VAL A 137 -10.91 7.63 0.15
C VAL A 137 -11.60 8.48 -0.92
N GLN A 138 -10.85 9.24 -1.71
CA GLN A 138 -11.38 10.02 -2.84
C GLN A 138 -12.13 9.15 -3.86
N LYS A 139 -11.63 7.92 -4.12
CA LYS A 139 -12.33 6.96 -4.98
C LYS A 139 -13.68 6.53 -4.40
N ALA A 140 -13.79 6.38 -3.08
CA ALA A 140 -15.07 6.08 -2.42
C ALA A 140 -16.03 7.27 -2.52
N HIS A 141 -15.57 8.49 -2.23
CA HIS A 141 -16.37 9.72 -2.40
C HIS A 141 -16.83 9.94 -3.85
N LYS A 142 -16.06 9.49 -4.84
CA LYS A 142 -16.47 9.61 -6.25
C LYS A 142 -17.67 8.72 -6.62
N ILE A 143 -17.93 7.66 -5.85
CA ILE A 143 -18.99 6.69 -6.15
C ILE A 143 -20.12 6.68 -5.13
N LEU A 144 -19.93 7.29 -3.96
CA LEU A 144 -20.89 7.33 -2.86
C LEU A 144 -20.91 8.71 -2.19
N PRO A 145 -22.10 9.21 -1.79
CA PRO A 145 -22.25 10.42 -0.99
C PRO A 145 -21.87 10.15 0.47
N VAL A 146 -20.56 10.10 0.75
CA VAL A 146 -20.05 9.84 2.11
C VAL A 146 -20.18 11.09 2.98
N SER A 147 -20.87 10.96 4.11
CA SER A 147 -21.08 12.03 5.10
C SER A 147 -19.96 12.08 6.14
N HIS A 148 -19.56 10.92 6.68
CA HIS A 148 -18.61 10.84 7.79
C HIS A 148 -17.44 9.93 7.46
N ILE A 149 -16.22 10.34 7.79
CA ILE A 149 -15.02 9.52 7.62
C ILE A 149 -14.45 9.17 8.98
N LYS A 150 -14.16 7.89 9.22
CA LYS A 150 -13.50 7.40 10.44
C LYS A 150 -12.22 6.69 10.05
N VAL A 151 -11.08 7.10 10.61
CA VAL A 151 -9.75 6.57 10.28
C VAL A 151 -9.10 5.95 11.52
N GLU A 152 -8.59 4.72 11.40
CA GLU A 152 -7.85 4.07 12.49
C GLU A 152 -6.44 4.66 12.69
N THR A 153 -6.08 5.01 13.93
CA THR A 153 -4.90 5.82 14.25
C THR A 153 -3.78 5.13 15.04
N ALA A 154 -4.04 4.11 15.85
CA ALA A 154 -2.97 3.43 16.58
C ALA A 154 -3.42 2.10 17.20
N SER A 155 -2.46 1.18 17.35
CA SER A 155 -2.64 -0.03 18.14
C SER A 155 -2.74 0.28 19.64
N PHE A 156 -2.14 1.38 20.10
CA PHE A 156 -2.13 1.83 21.50
C PHE A 156 -1.95 3.35 21.60
N ASP A 157 -2.62 3.96 22.58
CA ASP A 157 -2.35 5.33 23.03
C ASP A 157 -1.25 5.29 24.10
N ILE A 158 0.01 5.31 23.66
CA ILE A 158 1.18 5.28 24.57
C ILE A 158 1.17 6.50 25.51
N GLN A 159 0.47 7.58 25.16
CA GLN A 159 0.41 8.81 25.92
C GLN A 159 -0.73 8.84 26.94
N LYS A 160 -1.93 8.28 26.66
CA LYS A 160 -2.96 8.03 27.71
C LYS A 160 -2.51 7.03 28.76
N ILE A 161 -1.73 6.02 28.38
CA ILE A 161 -1.17 5.04 29.33
C ILE A 161 -0.14 5.71 30.25
N LYS A 162 0.53 6.78 29.79
CA LYS A 162 1.50 7.54 30.60
C LYS A 162 0.91 8.74 31.32
N ASN A 163 -0.17 9.36 30.80
CA ASN A 163 -0.82 10.51 31.44
C ASN A 163 -2.27 10.70 30.92
N PRO A 164 -3.31 10.50 31.75
CA PRO A 164 -4.72 10.47 31.31
C PRO A 164 -5.31 11.79 30.77
N ASN A 165 -4.67 12.95 30.98
CA ASN A 165 -5.28 14.28 30.80
C ASN A 165 -4.62 15.18 29.73
N ILE A 166 -3.84 14.66 28.78
CA ILE A 166 -3.10 15.49 27.80
C ILE A 166 -3.98 15.92 26.61
N SER A 167 -3.88 17.20 26.20
CA SER A 167 -4.44 17.75 24.96
C SER A 167 -3.39 18.54 24.15
N GLY A 168 -3.57 18.65 22.84
CA GLY A 168 -2.85 19.61 21.99
C GLY A 168 -1.43 19.26 21.54
N THR A 169 -0.62 20.31 21.37
CA THR A 169 0.66 20.45 20.63
C THR A 169 1.82 19.54 21.05
N ASN A 170 1.65 18.72 22.09
CA ASN A 170 2.65 17.74 22.55
C ASN A 170 2.77 16.50 21.63
N TYR A 171 1.94 16.40 20.59
CA TYR A 171 1.97 15.33 19.59
C TYR A 171 3.16 15.41 18.62
N GLN A 172 3.78 16.58 18.43
CA GLN A 172 4.62 16.85 17.25
C GLN A 172 6.13 16.66 17.44
N ASN A 173 6.63 16.54 18.68
CA ASN A 173 8.07 16.44 18.93
C ASN A 173 8.54 14.99 19.01
N GLY A 174 8.68 14.35 17.84
CA GLY A 174 9.43 13.10 17.71
C GLY A 174 10.93 13.36 17.79
N GLU A 175 11.60 12.86 18.83
CA GLU A 175 13.05 12.90 18.96
C GLU A 175 13.74 12.18 17.78
N GLN A 176 14.24 12.94 16.81
CA GLN A 176 15.18 12.43 15.82
C GLN A 176 16.25 13.46 15.50
N THR A 177 17.06 13.78 16.51
CA THR A 177 18.40 14.35 16.35
C THR A 177 19.43 13.21 16.31
N ASP A 178 20.04 13.08 15.13
CA ASP A 178 21.39 12.60 14.83
C ASP A 178 21.82 11.12 14.91
N PHE A 179 22.57 10.72 13.88
CA PHE A 179 23.27 9.44 13.69
C PHE A 179 24.26 9.14 14.84
N TRP A 180 24.77 10.16 15.52
CA TRP A 180 25.66 10.02 16.67
C TRP A 180 24.93 9.51 17.91
N ASN A 181 23.70 10.01 18.18
CA ASN A 181 22.85 9.50 19.26
C ASN A 181 22.49 8.02 19.07
N VAL A 182 22.24 7.59 17.83
CA VAL A 182 21.93 6.17 17.54
C VAL A 182 23.15 5.27 17.78
N ARG A 183 24.35 5.70 17.37
CA ARG A 183 25.57 4.94 17.59
C ARG A 183 25.87 4.82 19.07
N GLU A 184 25.83 5.94 19.80
CA GLU A 184 26.10 6.00 21.23
C GLU A 184 25.08 5.21 22.04
N TYR A 185 23.79 5.33 21.69
CA TYR A 185 22.73 4.49 22.25
C TYR A 185 22.97 2.99 22.06
N VAL A 186 23.40 2.56 20.87
CA VAL A 186 23.69 1.14 20.60
C VAL A 186 24.90 0.66 21.39
N LEU A 187 25.96 1.47 21.49
CA LEU A 187 27.14 1.16 22.30
C LEU A 187 26.77 1.06 23.79
N TRP A 188 25.98 2.01 24.30
CA TRP A 188 25.49 2.03 25.68
C TRP A 188 24.57 0.85 25.99
N ARG A 189 23.58 0.56 25.14
CA ARG A 189 22.66 -0.59 25.27
C ARG A 189 23.42 -1.91 25.34
N ASP A 190 24.47 -2.03 24.54
CA ASP A 190 25.32 -3.22 24.47
C ASP A 190 26.43 -3.21 25.54
N GLY A 191 26.36 -2.28 26.50
CA GLY A 191 27.27 -2.17 27.65
C GLY A 191 28.70 -1.83 27.27
N HIS A 192 28.93 -1.22 26.10
CA HIS A 192 30.26 -0.99 25.51
C HIS A 192 31.08 -2.28 25.37
N VAL A 193 30.41 -3.41 25.12
CA VAL A 193 31.05 -4.70 24.94
C VAL A 193 30.65 -5.30 23.60
N CYS A 194 31.61 -5.91 22.91
CA CYS A 194 31.36 -6.65 21.67
C CYS A 194 30.37 -7.80 21.92
N GLN A 195 29.23 -7.77 21.24
CA GLN A 195 28.18 -8.78 21.43
C GLN A 195 28.51 -10.14 20.77
N CYS A 196 29.52 -10.18 19.90
CA CYS A 196 29.99 -11.43 19.28
C CYS A 196 30.99 -12.17 20.18
N CYS A 197 32.05 -11.51 20.66
CA CYS A 197 33.11 -12.16 21.42
C CYS A 197 33.04 -11.89 22.92
N LYS A 198 32.15 -11.01 23.39
CA LYS A 198 32.02 -10.59 24.80
C LYS A 198 33.35 -10.18 25.43
N GLY A 199 34.20 -9.49 24.66
CA GLY A 199 35.51 -9.00 25.13
C GLY A 199 36.68 -9.99 24.96
N LYS A 200 36.45 -11.22 24.49
CA LYS A 200 37.52 -12.23 24.33
C LYS A 200 38.66 -11.83 23.39
N SER A 201 38.41 -10.96 22.42
CA SER A 201 39.46 -10.49 21.49
C SER A 201 40.36 -9.40 22.07
N LYS A 202 40.08 -8.87 23.27
CA LYS A 202 40.79 -7.76 23.94
C LYS A 202 40.94 -6.47 23.10
N ASP A 203 40.18 -6.38 22.02
CA ASP A 203 40.20 -5.26 21.09
C ASP A 203 39.35 -4.11 21.64
N LYS A 204 39.98 -2.95 21.82
CA LYS A 204 39.37 -1.76 22.44
C LYS A 204 38.50 -0.97 21.47
N ILE A 205 38.63 -1.18 20.16
CA ILE A 205 37.93 -0.39 19.15
C ILE A 205 36.57 -1.03 18.85
N LEU A 206 35.49 -0.30 19.12
CA LEU A 206 34.11 -0.75 18.90
C LEU A 206 33.47 -0.07 17.69
N ASN A 207 32.79 -0.89 16.89
CA ASN A 207 32.05 -0.51 15.69
C ASN A 207 30.59 -0.95 15.82
N VAL A 208 29.70 -0.19 15.19
CA VAL A 208 28.28 -0.56 15.11
C VAL A 208 28.02 -1.20 13.75
N HIS A 209 27.57 -2.45 13.77
CA HIS A 209 27.33 -3.29 12.60
C HIS A 209 25.84 -3.52 12.35
N HIS A 210 25.45 -3.68 11.09
CA HIS A 210 24.07 -4.01 10.70
C HIS A 210 23.82 -5.52 10.75
N ILE A 211 22.90 -5.97 11.60
CA ILE A 211 22.52 -7.40 11.74
C ILE A 211 21.95 -7.93 10.41
N GLU A 212 20.96 -7.24 9.85
CA GLU A 212 20.51 -7.41 8.47
C GLU A 212 21.13 -6.31 7.61
N SER A 213 21.38 -6.61 6.33
CA SER A 213 21.94 -5.64 5.38
C SER A 213 21.25 -4.27 5.49
N ARG A 214 22.00 -3.17 5.40
CA ARG A 214 21.41 -1.81 5.43
C ARG A 214 20.26 -1.63 4.43
N LYS A 215 20.29 -2.37 3.32
CA LYS A 215 19.25 -2.38 2.27
C LYS A 215 17.89 -2.87 2.79
N THR A 216 17.87 -3.90 3.64
CA THR A 216 16.65 -4.51 4.22
C THR A 216 16.38 -3.99 5.64
N GLY A 217 17.45 -3.84 6.42
CA GLY A 217 17.54 -3.56 7.85
C GLY A 217 17.65 -2.08 8.26
N GLY A 218 17.99 -1.17 7.34
CA GLY A 218 18.09 0.26 7.64
C GLY A 218 19.09 0.56 8.77
N ASP A 219 19.06 1.79 9.31
CA ASP A 219 19.95 2.25 10.38
C ASP A 219 19.24 2.33 11.75
N SER A 220 18.15 1.57 11.96
CA SER A 220 17.42 1.59 13.22
C SER A 220 18.21 0.88 14.33
N PRO A 221 18.18 1.35 15.59
CA PRO A 221 18.96 0.76 16.67
C PRO A 221 18.77 -0.76 16.85
N ASN A 222 17.56 -1.27 16.59
CA ASN A 222 17.27 -2.71 16.66
C ASN A 222 17.90 -3.56 15.54
N ASN A 223 18.38 -2.94 14.46
CA ASN A 223 19.16 -3.59 13.39
C ASN A 223 20.67 -3.37 13.57
N LEU A 224 21.06 -2.64 14.60
CA LEU A 224 22.45 -2.28 14.87
C LEU A 224 22.95 -3.04 16.08
N ILE A 225 24.21 -3.47 16.03
CA ILE A 225 24.87 -4.17 17.12
C ILE A 225 26.33 -3.78 17.25
N THR A 226 26.81 -3.76 18.49
CA THR A 226 28.20 -3.47 18.83
C THR A 226 29.10 -4.66 18.59
N LEU A 227 30.13 -4.49 17.75
CA LEU A 227 31.20 -5.45 17.48
C LEU A 227 32.56 -4.77 17.66
N CYS A 228 33.55 -5.49 18.19
CA CYS A 228 34.93 -5.03 18.13
C CYS A 228 35.45 -5.06 16.68
N GLU A 229 36.49 -4.29 16.39
CA GLU A 229 37.06 -4.19 15.05
C GLU A 229 37.50 -5.55 14.49
N TYR A 230 38.11 -6.40 15.32
CA TYR A 230 38.45 -7.78 14.96
C TYR A 230 37.22 -8.57 14.49
N CYS A 231 36.18 -8.69 15.32
CA CYS A 231 34.96 -9.43 14.97
C CYS A 231 34.24 -8.83 13.76
N HIS A 232 34.23 -7.51 13.64
CA HIS A 232 33.63 -6.81 12.50
C HIS A 232 34.33 -7.17 11.18
N LYS A 233 35.67 -7.16 11.15
CA LYS A 233 36.46 -7.56 9.96
C LYS A 233 36.27 -9.04 9.62
N GLN A 234 36.34 -9.92 10.61
CA GLN A 234 36.18 -11.37 10.39
C GLN A 234 34.77 -11.74 9.89
N TYR A 235 33.74 -11.00 10.30
CA TYR A 235 32.38 -11.17 9.79
C TYR A 235 32.28 -10.83 8.30
N HIS A 236 32.85 -9.70 7.86
CA HIS A 236 32.87 -9.33 6.43
C HIS A 236 33.71 -10.30 5.58
N LEU A 237 34.69 -10.97 6.18
CA LEU A 237 35.48 -12.03 5.54
C LEU A 237 34.78 -13.41 5.53
N GLY A 238 33.60 -13.53 6.15
CA GLY A 238 32.83 -14.79 6.23
C GLY A 238 33.41 -15.84 7.18
N LYS A 239 34.44 -15.50 7.95
CA LYS A 239 35.14 -16.40 8.88
C LYS A 239 34.40 -16.57 10.21
N ILE A 240 33.56 -15.60 10.57
CA ILE A 240 32.74 -15.62 11.79
C ILE A 240 31.29 -15.35 11.41
N LYS A 241 30.36 -16.11 11.99
CA LYS A 241 28.92 -15.84 11.94
C LYS A 241 28.51 -15.21 13.26
N LEU A 242 27.57 -14.25 13.21
CA LEU A 242 26.97 -13.73 14.43
C LEU A 242 26.26 -14.87 15.18
N PRO A 243 26.31 -14.89 16.53
CA PRO A 243 25.58 -15.85 17.34
C PRO A 243 24.10 -15.91 16.95
N LYS A 244 23.51 -17.11 16.90
CA LYS A 244 22.08 -17.31 16.54
C LYS A 244 21.10 -16.57 17.48
N THR A 245 21.55 -16.26 18.70
CA THR A 245 20.79 -15.46 19.67
C THR A 245 20.67 -14.00 19.25
N ILE A 246 21.63 -13.50 18.48
CA ILE A 246 21.64 -12.16 17.92
C ILE A 246 20.83 -12.17 16.64
N HIS A 247 19.59 -11.76 16.76
CA HIS A 247 18.71 -11.48 15.65
C HIS A 247 18.19 -10.07 15.80
N ARG A 248 17.71 -9.52 14.69
CA ARG A 248 17.06 -8.22 14.72
C ARG A 248 15.84 -8.29 15.65
N GLY A 249 15.81 -7.46 16.68
CA GLY A 249 14.65 -7.33 17.57
C GLY A 249 13.42 -6.79 16.82
N MET A 250 12.26 -6.72 17.49
CA MET A 250 11.02 -6.24 16.87
C MET A 250 11.23 -4.91 16.12
N SER A 251 10.91 -4.93 14.82
CA SER A 251 11.03 -3.78 13.94
C SER A 251 9.84 -2.83 14.12
N PHE A 252 10.01 -1.76 14.90
CA PHE A 252 9.01 -0.68 15.01
C PHE A 252 8.88 0.21 13.78
N ARG A 253 9.53 -0.13 12.66
CA ARG A 253 9.42 0.67 11.43
C ARG A 253 7.97 0.82 11.00
N ASP A 254 7.18 -0.26 11.04
CA ASP A 254 5.78 -0.17 10.66
C ASP A 254 5.02 0.72 11.65
N ALA A 255 5.25 0.61 12.96
CA ALA A 255 4.60 1.47 13.96
C ALA A 255 4.96 2.97 13.82
N ALA A 256 6.25 3.31 13.71
CA ALA A 256 6.72 4.69 13.55
C ALA A 256 6.32 5.28 12.18
N PHE A 257 6.40 4.47 11.13
CA PHE A 257 5.91 4.80 9.79
C PHE A 257 4.43 5.13 9.84
N MET A 258 3.66 4.30 10.54
CA MET A 258 2.24 4.51 10.65
C MET A 258 1.90 5.76 11.46
N GLY A 259 2.60 6.07 12.55
CA GLY A 259 2.41 7.33 13.28
C GLY A 259 2.53 8.57 12.37
N ILE A 260 3.62 8.68 11.61
CA ILE A 260 3.86 9.81 10.68
C ILE A 260 2.85 9.81 9.52
N THR A 261 2.61 8.64 8.91
CA THR A 261 1.72 8.53 7.75
C THR A 261 0.28 8.88 8.13
N ARG A 262 -0.17 8.49 9.32
CA ARG A 262 -1.54 8.69 9.77
C ARG A 262 -1.86 10.15 10.04
N TRP A 263 -0.98 10.90 10.72
CA TRP A 263 -1.16 12.34 10.89
C TRP A 263 -1.25 13.06 9.55
N ALA A 264 -0.32 12.74 8.64
CA ALA A 264 -0.36 13.28 7.29
C ALA A 264 -1.61 12.87 6.47
N ILE A 265 -2.22 11.71 6.74
CA ILE A 265 -3.49 11.32 6.13
C ILE A 265 -4.63 12.11 6.75
N TYR A 266 -4.70 12.17 8.08
CA TYR A 266 -5.77 12.81 8.81
C TYR A 266 -5.85 14.32 8.54
N GLU A 267 -4.73 15.03 8.63
CA GLU A 267 -4.65 16.47 8.33
C GLU A 267 -5.13 16.74 6.91
N LYS A 268 -4.63 15.98 5.93
CA LYS A 268 -5.06 16.12 4.53
C LYS A 268 -6.53 15.74 4.30
N LEU A 269 -7.07 14.77 5.04
CA LEU A 269 -8.49 14.44 4.90
C LEU A 269 -9.37 15.52 5.51
N LYS A 270 -8.96 16.14 6.62
CA LYS A 270 -9.64 17.30 7.21
C LYS A 270 -9.63 18.53 6.31
N GLU A 271 -8.57 18.73 5.53
CA GLU A 271 -8.52 19.78 4.51
C GLU A 271 -9.52 19.53 3.36
N LEU A 272 -9.76 18.26 3.03
CA LEU A 272 -10.60 17.86 1.89
C LEU A 272 -12.06 17.65 2.25
N TYR A 273 -12.36 17.28 3.48
CA TYR A 273 -13.67 16.84 3.94
C TYR A 273 -13.98 17.41 5.31
N SER A 274 -15.23 17.83 5.52
CA SER A 274 -15.66 18.51 6.74
C SER A 274 -15.70 17.59 7.97
N ASP A 275 -16.13 16.34 7.81
CA ASP A 275 -16.29 15.40 8.93
C ASP A 275 -15.35 14.20 8.86
N VAL A 276 -14.23 14.33 9.58
CA VAL A 276 -13.18 13.30 9.69
C VAL A 276 -12.83 13.08 11.15
N ASN A 277 -13.08 11.87 11.62
CA ASN A 277 -12.84 11.44 12.99
C ASN A 277 -11.78 10.34 13.06
N LEU A 278 -11.12 10.26 14.21
CA LEU A 278 -10.10 9.27 14.50
C LEU A 278 -10.65 8.19 15.43
N THR A 279 -10.23 6.94 15.22
CA THR A 279 -10.52 5.82 16.13
C THR A 279 -9.27 5.01 16.40
N TYR A 280 -9.28 4.21 17.47
CA TYR A 280 -8.13 3.42 17.90
C TYR A 280 -8.33 1.93 17.60
N GLY A 281 -7.25 1.23 17.27
CA GLY A 281 -7.29 -0.18 16.88
C GLY A 281 -7.75 -1.13 17.98
N TYR A 282 -7.56 -0.76 19.26
CA TYR A 282 -8.11 -1.56 20.36
C TYR A 282 -9.65 -1.50 20.41
N ILE A 283 -10.25 -0.36 20.03
CA ILE A 283 -11.70 -0.20 19.91
C ILE A 283 -12.19 -1.07 18.75
N THR A 284 -11.56 -0.95 17.58
CA THR A 284 -11.87 -1.78 16.41
C THR A 284 -11.80 -3.27 16.72
N LYS A 285 -10.74 -3.70 17.41
CA LYS A 285 -10.56 -5.09 17.83
C LYS A 285 -11.66 -5.54 18.79
N ASN A 286 -12.01 -4.72 19.78
CA ASN A 286 -13.06 -5.03 20.74
C ASN A 286 -14.41 -5.20 20.03
N THR A 287 -14.80 -4.22 19.21
CA THR A 287 -16.03 -4.27 18.41
C THR A 287 -16.07 -5.49 17.49
N ARG A 288 -14.94 -5.87 16.87
CA ARG A 288 -14.89 -7.09 16.05
C ARG A 288 -15.16 -8.37 16.84
N ILE A 289 -14.56 -8.48 18.04
CA ILE A 289 -14.71 -9.67 18.91
C ILE A 289 -16.14 -9.76 19.44
N GLU A 290 -16.69 -8.65 19.94
CA GLU A 290 -18.07 -8.59 20.43
C GLU A 290 -19.10 -8.99 19.36
N ASN A 291 -18.82 -8.68 18.10
CA ASN A 291 -19.69 -9.01 16.97
C ASN A 291 -19.31 -10.33 16.27
N SER A 292 -18.35 -11.10 16.81
CA SER A 292 -17.91 -12.40 16.26
C SER A 292 -17.51 -12.35 14.78
N LEU A 293 -16.88 -11.25 14.35
CA LEU A 293 -16.51 -11.02 12.95
C LEU A 293 -15.10 -11.54 12.62
N PRO A 294 -14.87 -12.06 11.40
CA PRO A 294 -13.56 -12.58 11.01
C PRO A 294 -12.51 -11.47 10.85
N LYS A 295 -11.25 -11.80 11.08
CA LYS A 295 -10.13 -10.85 10.92
C LYS A 295 -9.80 -10.66 9.43
N ASP A 296 -10.22 -9.53 8.88
CA ASP A 296 -9.74 -9.01 7.60
C ASP A 296 -9.82 -7.47 7.58
N HIS A 297 -9.00 -6.82 6.76
CA HIS A 297 -8.88 -5.35 6.72
C HIS A 297 -10.20 -4.64 6.38
N HIS A 298 -10.98 -5.18 5.45
CA HIS A 298 -12.27 -4.59 5.08
C HIS A 298 -13.34 -4.76 6.18
N ILE A 299 -13.25 -5.83 6.97
CA ILE A 299 -14.11 -6.06 8.14
C ILE A 299 -13.71 -5.14 9.29
N ASP A 300 -12.40 -4.94 9.51
CA ASP A 300 -11.90 -3.96 10.47
C ASP A 300 -12.37 -2.55 10.09
N ALA A 301 -12.35 -2.21 8.79
CA ALA A 301 -12.94 -0.98 8.28
C ALA A 301 -14.46 -0.86 8.51
N ARG A 302 -15.21 -1.97 8.47
CA ARG A 302 -16.65 -1.98 8.82
C ARG A 302 -16.88 -1.71 10.31
N CYS A 303 -16.04 -2.25 11.18
CA CYS A 303 -16.10 -1.90 12.60
C CYS A 303 -15.80 -0.41 12.82
N ILE A 304 -14.83 0.14 12.08
CA ILE A 304 -14.45 1.56 12.15
C ILE A 304 -15.57 2.49 11.70
N SER A 305 -16.42 2.08 10.75
CA SER A 305 -17.55 2.90 10.30
C SER A 305 -18.67 3.03 11.35
N SER A 306 -18.54 2.35 12.50
CA SER A 306 -19.51 2.25 13.60
C SER A 306 -20.78 1.45 13.32
N ASN A 307 -20.85 0.77 12.17
CA ASN A 307 -21.96 -0.11 11.83
C ASN A 307 -21.47 -1.56 11.58
N PRO A 308 -20.93 -2.24 12.61
CA PRO A 308 -20.32 -3.57 12.45
C PRO A 308 -21.33 -4.63 11.99
N LYS A 309 -22.60 -4.50 12.39
CA LYS A 309 -23.70 -5.42 12.06
C LYS A 309 -24.38 -5.14 10.73
N ALA A 310 -23.91 -4.15 9.97
CA ALA A 310 -24.47 -3.83 8.67
C ALA A 310 -24.42 -5.06 7.74
N GLU A 311 -25.54 -5.33 7.06
CA GLU A 311 -25.67 -6.45 6.14
C GLU A 311 -24.77 -6.25 4.91
N SER A 312 -23.93 -7.24 4.63
CA SER A 312 -23.05 -7.24 3.45
C SER A 312 -23.52 -8.27 2.43
N ASP A 313 -23.48 -7.89 1.16
CA ASP A 313 -23.68 -8.83 0.04
C ASP A 313 -22.43 -9.68 -0.24
N GLY A 314 -21.40 -9.55 0.61
CA GLY A 314 -20.11 -10.22 0.51
C GLY A 314 -19.21 -9.70 -0.61
N THR A 315 -19.65 -8.68 -1.37
CA THR A 315 -18.85 -8.14 -2.47
C THR A 315 -17.70 -7.29 -1.93
N VAL A 316 -16.47 -7.72 -2.22
CA VAL A 316 -15.25 -7.01 -1.84
C VAL A 316 -14.47 -6.61 -3.09
N TYR A 317 -14.12 -5.33 -3.18
CA TYR A 317 -13.26 -4.80 -4.23
C TYR A 317 -11.79 -4.91 -3.83
N PHE A 318 -11.05 -5.74 -4.55
CA PHE A 318 -9.63 -5.92 -4.33
C PHE A 318 -8.84 -4.99 -5.23
N TYR A 319 -8.20 -3.99 -4.62
CA TYR A 319 -7.33 -3.06 -5.33
C TYR A 319 -5.87 -3.42 -5.10
N LYS A 320 -5.06 -3.26 -6.15
CA LYS A 320 -3.60 -3.36 -6.05
C LYS A 320 -2.94 -2.14 -6.64
N LYS A 321 -2.16 -1.42 -5.83
CA LYS A 321 -1.33 -0.34 -6.33
C LYS A 321 -0.20 -0.94 -7.17
N VAL A 322 -0.18 -0.61 -8.46
CA VAL A 322 0.88 -1.04 -9.36
C VAL A 322 1.81 0.12 -9.72
N ARG A 323 3.01 -0.23 -10.16
CA ARG A 323 3.99 0.74 -10.64
C ARG A 323 3.57 1.25 -12.01
N CYS A 324 3.38 2.56 -12.13
CA CYS A 324 2.96 3.20 -13.38
C CYS A 324 4.01 3.04 -14.50
N HIS A 325 5.28 3.24 -14.16
CA HIS A 325 6.37 3.18 -15.14
C HIS A 325 7.69 2.71 -14.54
N ASN A 326 8.41 1.89 -15.29
CA ASN A 326 9.76 1.46 -14.94
C ASN A 326 10.82 2.40 -15.52
N ARG A 327 11.23 3.44 -14.77
CA ARG A 327 12.26 4.40 -15.20
C ARG A 327 13.68 3.82 -15.33
N GLN A 328 13.91 2.55 -14.96
CA GLN A 328 15.21 1.92 -15.17
C GLN A 328 15.35 1.52 -16.63
N ILE A 329 16.35 2.07 -17.33
CA ILE A 329 16.55 1.85 -18.77
C ILE A 329 17.22 0.49 -19.03
N HIS A 330 18.22 0.12 -18.23
CA HIS A 330 18.99 -1.12 -18.39
C HIS A 330 18.98 -1.95 -17.09
N LYS A 331 19.04 -3.28 -17.24
CA LYS A 331 19.24 -4.19 -16.11
C LYS A 331 20.64 -3.99 -15.50
N SER A 332 20.75 -4.28 -14.20
CA SER A 332 22.02 -4.17 -13.47
C SER A 332 23.00 -5.26 -13.85
N THR A 333 22.49 -6.45 -14.19
CA THR A 333 23.27 -7.60 -14.67
C THR A 333 23.92 -7.27 -16.01
N ILE A 334 25.21 -7.52 -16.11
CA ILE A 334 26.00 -7.39 -17.34
C ILE A 334 26.06 -8.78 -17.96
N ASN A 335 25.58 -8.92 -19.19
CA ASN A 335 25.65 -10.19 -19.91
C ASN A 335 27.06 -10.41 -20.48
N LYS A 336 27.34 -11.64 -20.92
CA LYS A 336 28.56 -11.96 -21.69
C LYS A 336 28.70 -10.96 -22.85
N GLY A 337 29.88 -10.35 -22.99
CA GLY A 337 30.13 -9.26 -23.94
C GLY A 337 29.99 -7.83 -23.38
N GLY A 338 29.73 -7.65 -22.08
CA GLY A 338 29.82 -6.33 -21.42
C GLY A 338 28.61 -5.41 -21.63
N ILE A 339 27.63 -5.81 -22.45
CA ILE A 339 26.46 -5.00 -22.77
C ILE A 339 25.34 -5.26 -21.75
N ARG A 340 24.76 -4.19 -21.21
CA ARG A 340 23.60 -4.27 -20.32
C ARG A 340 22.30 -4.34 -21.12
N LYS A 341 21.54 -5.41 -20.92
CA LYS A 341 20.22 -5.59 -21.54
C LYS A 341 19.27 -4.44 -21.17
N ARG A 342 18.53 -3.93 -22.16
CA ARG A 342 17.43 -2.97 -21.93
C ARG A 342 16.37 -3.60 -21.02
N ASN A 343 15.93 -2.86 -20.01
CA ASN A 343 14.95 -3.33 -19.03
C ASN A 343 13.50 -3.03 -19.43
N GLN A 344 13.30 -2.22 -20.47
CA GLN A 344 11.99 -1.82 -20.95
C GLN A 344 11.72 -2.46 -22.30
N ALA A 345 10.60 -3.17 -22.38
CA ALA A 345 9.92 -3.44 -23.64
C ALA A 345 9.20 -2.16 -24.12
N PRO A 346 8.81 -2.07 -25.41
CA PRO A 346 7.92 -1.02 -25.90
C PRO A 346 6.73 -0.79 -24.98
N TYR A 347 6.30 0.46 -24.93
CA TYR A 347 5.22 0.90 -24.04
C TYR A 347 3.95 0.08 -24.25
N GLU A 348 3.69 -0.26 -25.50
CA GLU A 348 2.58 -1.08 -25.98
C GLU A 348 3.12 -2.18 -26.88
N VAL A 349 2.52 -3.37 -26.82
CA VAL A 349 2.89 -4.53 -27.62
C VAL A 349 1.59 -5.14 -28.13
N HIS A 350 1.38 -5.15 -29.45
CA HIS A 350 0.15 -5.64 -30.10
C HIS A 350 -1.15 -5.06 -29.50
N GLY A 351 -1.17 -3.77 -29.12
CA GLY A 351 -2.35 -3.14 -28.51
C GLY A 351 -2.45 -3.29 -26.99
N PHE A 352 -1.53 -4.02 -26.35
CA PHE A 352 -1.60 -4.34 -24.91
C PHE A 352 -0.42 -3.75 -24.12
N ARG A 353 -0.73 -3.34 -22.89
CA ARG A 353 0.19 -2.79 -21.89
C ARG A 353 0.21 -3.66 -20.64
N LEU A 354 1.27 -3.47 -19.86
CA LEU A 354 1.40 -4.15 -18.57
C LEU A 354 0.30 -3.66 -17.63
N TYR A 355 -0.39 -4.60 -16.98
CA TYR A 355 -1.53 -4.42 -16.08
C TYR A 355 -2.85 -4.00 -16.75
N ASP A 356 -2.96 -4.12 -18.07
CA ASP A 356 -4.27 -4.03 -18.72
C ASP A 356 -5.18 -5.16 -18.24
N LYS A 357 -6.47 -4.86 -18.09
CA LYS A 357 -7.49 -5.83 -17.73
C LYS A 357 -8.01 -6.46 -19.01
N VAL A 358 -8.01 -7.78 -19.05
CA VAL A 358 -8.33 -8.57 -20.24
C VAL A 358 -9.28 -9.71 -19.91
N THR A 359 -10.02 -10.19 -20.91
CA THR A 359 -10.79 -11.43 -20.83
C THR A 359 -10.08 -12.54 -21.59
N VAL A 360 -10.01 -13.71 -20.98
CA VAL A 360 -9.51 -14.96 -21.56
C VAL A 360 -10.55 -16.03 -21.26
N ASN A 361 -11.17 -16.62 -22.28
CA ASN A 361 -12.21 -17.65 -22.12
C ASN A 361 -13.27 -17.23 -21.09
N SER A 362 -13.81 -16.01 -21.20
CA SER A 362 -14.79 -15.43 -20.28
C SER A 362 -14.31 -15.16 -18.84
N VAL A 363 -13.04 -15.41 -18.52
CA VAL A 363 -12.43 -15.07 -17.24
C VAL A 363 -11.71 -13.72 -17.32
N GLU A 364 -12.03 -12.81 -16.41
CA GLU A 364 -11.33 -11.52 -16.29
C GLU A 364 -9.99 -11.67 -15.55
N ALA A 365 -8.92 -11.14 -16.14
CA ALA A 365 -7.57 -11.22 -15.58
C ALA A 365 -6.70 -10.02 -16.00
N PHE A 366 -5.43 -10.02 -15.59
CA PHE A 366 -4.51 -8.93 -15.87
C PHE A 366 -3.22 -9.38 -16.56
N VAL A 367 -2.68 -8.51 -17.40
CA VAL A 367 -1.40 -8.72 -18.07
C VAL A 367 -0.23 -8.43 -17.10
N PHE A 368 0.54 -9.45 -16.72
CA PHE A 368 1.72 -9.32 -15.84
C PHE A 368 3.06 -9.49 -16.56
N GLY A 369 3.06 -9.96 -17.80
CA GLY A 369 4.25 -10.09 -18.61
C GLY A 369 3.92 -9.90 -20.08
N ARG A 370 4.88 -9.33 -20.82
CA ARG A 370 4.73 -9.02 -22.25
C ARG A 370 6.00 -9.39 -22.97
N ARG A 371 5.87 -10.10 -24.08
CA ARG A 371 6.97 -10.46 -24.98
C ARG A 371 6.71 -9.80 -26.34
N LEU A 372 7.79 -9.42 -27.03
CA LEU A 372 7.72 -8.67 -28.28
C LEU A 372 6.98 -9.41 -29.40
N ASP A 373 6.97 -10.74 -29.34
CA ASP A 373 6.32 -11.64 -30.29
C ASP A 373 4.81 -11.83 -30.04
N GLY A 374 4.22 -11.03 -29.15
CA GLY A 374 2.78 -11.08 -28.88
C GLY A 374 2.34 -12.20 -27.94
N ARG A 375 3.27 -12.75 -27.14
CA ARG A 375 2.96 -13.65 -26.02
C ARG A 375 2.88 -12.90 -24.69
N PHE A 376 1.86 -13.22 -23.90
CA PHE A 376 1.52 -12.52 -22.66
C PHE A 376 1.46 -13.48 -21.47
N ALA A 377 1.94 -13.02 -20.32
CA ALA A 377 1.72 -13.70 -19.04
C ALA A 377 0.53 -13.06 -18.34
N ILE A 378 -0.49 -13.86 -18.07
CA ILE A 378 -1.80 -13.45 -17.56
C ILE A 378 -2.00 -14.07 -16.19
N ARG A 379 -2.36 -13.23 -15.22
CA ARG A 379 -2.55 -13.64 -13.82
C ARG A 379 -3.72 -12.89 -13.21
N MET A 380 -4.32 -13.51 -12.20
CA MET A 380 -5.27 -12.87 -11.29
C MET A 380 -4.53 -12.07 -10.21
N LEU A 381 -5.25 -11.24 -9.42
CA LEU A 381 -4.59 -10.39 -8.42
C LEU A 381 -4.09 -11.15 -7.18
N ASP A 382 -4.68 -12.31 -6.90
CA ASP A 382 -4.22 -13.28 -5.90
C ASP A 382 -2.87 -13.93 -6.27
N GLY A 383 -2.44 -13.81 -7.53
CA GLY A 383 -1.20 -14.41 -8.04
C GLY A 383 -1.42 -15.69 -8.85
N THR A 384 -2.67 -16.17 -8.95
CA THR A 384 -3.02 -17.37 -9.72
C THR A 384 -2.65 -17.15 -11.20
N LYS A 385 -1.82 -18.07 -11.73
CA LYS A 385 -1.32 -17.99 -13.09
C LYS A 385 -2.31 -18.68 -14.03
N ILE A 386 -2.94 -17.91 -14.91
CA ILE A 386 -3.84 -18.48 -15.93
C ILE A 386 -3.00 -19.05 -17.08
N ASN A 387 -2.05 -18.25 -17.59
CA ASN A 387 -1.14 -18.68 -18.65
C ASN A 387 0.10 -17.76 -18.66
N GLU A 388 1.29 -18.29 -18.96
CA GLU A 388 2.51 -17.48 -19.04
C GLU A 388 2.93 -17.06 -20.47
N GLN A 389 2.30 -17.66 -21.48
CA GLN A 389 2.67 -17.52 -22.89
C GLN A 389 1.45 -17.46 -23.83
N LEU A 390 0.35 -16.82 -23.39
CA LEU A 390 -0.86 -16.75 -24.20
C LEU A 390 -0.69 -15.78 -25.38
N SER A 391 -1.10 -16.21 -26.56
CA SER A 391 -1.10 -15.36 -27.76
C SER A 391 -2.10 -14.21 -27.62
N TYR A 392 -1.72 -13.01 -28.08
CA TYR A 392 -2.58 -11.83 -28.14
C TYR A 392 -3.93 -12.07 -28.83
N LYS A 393 -3.98 -12.99 -29.80
CA LYS A 393 -5.22 -13.33 -30.54
C LYS A 393 -6.29 -13.97 -29.64
N LYS A 394 -5.90 -14.55 -28.51
CA LYS A 394 -6.78 -15.22 -27.55
C LYS A 394 -7.18 -14.32 -26.37
N ILE A 395 -6.87 -13.02 -26.45
CA ILE A 395 -7.03 -12.06 -25.36
C ILE A 395 -7.88 -10.91 -25.86
N LYS A 396 -8.92 -10.54 -25.11
CA LYS A 396 -9.73 -9.35 -25.38
C LYS A 396 -9.45 -8.26 -24.35
N LEU A 397 -9.14 -7.04 -24.78
CA LEU A 397 -8.97 -5.91 -23.88
C LEU A 397 -10.33 -5.48 -23.31
N LEU A 398 -10.42 -5.35 -21.99
CA LEU A 398 -11.61 -4.84 -21.29
C LEU A 398 -11.41 -3.42 -20.79
N GLU A 399 -10.25 -3.17 -20.18
CA GLU A 399 -9.93 -1.89 -19.58
C GLU A 399 -8.44 -1.63 -19.68
N MET A 400 -8.08 -0.44 -20.14
CA MET A 400 -6.70 0.01 -20.12
C MET A 400 -6.22 0.15 -18.68
N ARG A 401 -4.94 -0.12 -18.44
CA ARG A 401 -4.35 -0.06 -17.10
C ARG A 401 -4.60 1.29 -16.43
N LYS A 402 -4.81 1.21 -15.13
CA LYS A 402 -4.85 2.36 -14.22
C LYS A 402 -3.75 2.22 -13.17
N ASN A 403 -3.56 3.29 -12.40
CA ASN A 403 -2.60 3.30 -11.29
C ASN A 403 -2.97 2.32 -10.15
N TYR A 404 -4.24 1.92 -10.10
CA TYR A 404 -4.77 0.86 -9.27
C TYR A 404 -5.53 -0.09 -10.17
N ILE A 405 -5.14 -1.37 -10.16
CA ILE A 405 -5.94 -2.42 -10.78
C ILE A 405 -6.94 -2.93 -9.76
N CYS A 406 -8.15 -3.27 -10.22
CA CYS A 406 -9.30 -3.59 -9.38
C CYS A 406 -9.98 -4.86 -9.86
N GLU A 407 -10.18 -5.79 -8.94
CA GLU A 407 -10.93 -7.03 -9.14
C GLU A 407 -12.11 -7.05 -8.17
N ARG A 408 -13.30 -7.34 -8.67
CA ARG A 408 -14.48 -7.54 -7.82
C ARG A 408 -14.54 -9.00 -7.42
N ARG A 409 -14.56 -9.28 -6.13
CA ARG A 409 -14.76 -10.62 -5.58
C ARG A 409 -16.12 -10.68 -4.91
N THR A 410 -16.90 -11.68 -5.28
CA THR A 410 -18.20 -11.97 -4.68
C THR A 410 -18.10 -13.39 -4.15
N PRO A 411 -18.71 -13.73 -2.99
CA PRO A 411 -18.75 -15.11 -2.54
C PRO A 411 -19.41 -15.93 -3.65
N LEU A 412 -18.82 -17.07 -4.01
CA LEU A 412 -19.53 -18.05 -4.83
C LEU A 412 -20.81 -18.38 -4.07
N LEU A 413 -21.97 -18.06 -4.65
CA LEU A 413 -23.22 -18.60 -4.17
C LEU A 413 -23.05 -20.12 -4.18
N ILE A 414 -22.97 -20.72 -2.99
CA ILE A 414 -23.02 -22.16 -2.82
C ILE A 414 -24.39 -22.57 -3.39
N GLY A 415 -24.41 -23.07 -4.63
CA GLY A 415 -25.63 -23.50 -5.32
C GLY A 415 -25.79 -23.10 -6.79
N ALA A 416 -24.89 -22.31 -7.40
CA ALA A 416 -24.94 -22.10 -8.86
C ALA A 416 -23.97 -23.04 -9.58
N SER A 417 -24.51 -23.97 -10.36
CA SER A 417 -23.75 -24.80 -11.30
C SER A 417 -22.93 -23.93 -12.27
N PRO A 418 -21.82 -24.44 -12.86
CA PRO A 418 -20.91 -23.66 -13.71
C PRO A 418 -21.53 -23.11 -15.01
N ASP A 419 -22.80 -23.41 -15.32
CA ASP A 419 -23.39 -23.23 -16.64
C ASP A 419 -24.46 -22.13 -16.70
N VAL A 420 -24.19 -20.95 -16.14
CA VAL A 420 -24.96 -19.75 -16.52
C VAL A 420 -24.01 -18.68 -17.04
N PRO A 421 -23.91 -18.49 -18.37
CA PRO A 421 -23.10 -17.44 -18.95
C PRO A 421 -23.67 -16.08 -18.51
N VAL A 422 -22.85 -15.29 -17.83
CA VAL A 422 -23.10 -13.85 -17.67
C VAL A 422 -22.95 -13.21 -19.05
N ALA A 423 -24.04 -13.19 -19.81
CA ALA A 423 -24.14 -12.50 -21.07
C ALA A 423 -24.39 -11.00 -20.83
N ILE A 424 -23.35 -10.21 -21.16
CA ILE A 424 -23.29 -8.78 -21.54
C ILE A 424 -23.87 -7.75 -20.55
#